data_AF-A0A934LXQ1-F1
#
_entry.id   AF-A0A934LXQ1-F1
#
_cell.length_a   1.000
_cell.length_b   1.000
_cell.length_c   1.000
_cell.angle_alpha   90.00
_cell.angle_beta   90.00
_cell.angle_gamma   90.00
#
_symmetry.space_group_name_H-M   'P 1'
#
loop_
_entity.id
_entity.type
_entity.pdbx_description
1 polymer ?
#
loop_
_entity_poly.entity_id
_entity_poly.type
_entity_poly.pdbx_seq_one_letter_code
_entity_poly.pdbx_strand_id
1 'polypeptide(L)'
;MLGDPRWKSWSVGSGVVSFADHTLTCAIDPASAQQYSDAQITDYQERAFSWSPPLRLTVRAWASHSTQELKGTAGFGFWNEPFVPGERGLPRLPRAAWFFFGSPPNNMALAKGVPGWGWKAATIDAGRIGFLLLVPLAPLGFLLMRIPALYRWLWPVGQRAIGGSEARLDVDLTQPHDYELEWHTNRVIFRVDGTQVHVSPHSPRGPLGFIAWIDNQYAVVTPQGRFNFGLIATTERQWLALDRLEIQPL
;
A
#
# COMPACT_ATOMS: atom_id res chain seq x y z
N MET A 1 -16.85 -3.75 -13.78
CA MET A 1 -16.25 -2.80 -14.74
C MET A 1 -15.89 -1.51 -14.02
N LEU A 2 -15.00 -0.66 -14.54
CA LEU A 2 -14.54 0.57 -13.86
C LEU A 2 -15.65 1.64 -13.67
N GLY A 3 -16.77 1.55 -14.39
CA GLY A 3 -17.97 2.38 -14.18
C GLY A 3 -19.07 1.75 -13.31
N ASP A 4 -18.75 0.68 -12.57
CA ASP A 4 -19.69 -0.01 -11.68
C ASP A 4 -20.04 0.88 -10.47
N PRO A 5 -21.34 1.05 -10.11
CA PRO A 5 -21.77 1.87 -8.97
C PRO A 5 -21.22 1.43 -7.61
N ARG A 6 -20.62 0.23 -7.52
CA ARG A 6 -19.89 -0.21 -6.33
C ARG A 6 -18.68 0.67 -6.00
N TRP A 7 -18.05 1.27 -7.01
CA TRP A 7 -16.89 2.13 -6.80
C TRP A 7 -17.32 3.46 -6.19
N LYS A 8 -16.64 3.85 -5.12
CA LYS A 8 -16.82 5.12 -4.42
C LYS A 8 -15.57 5.94 -4.64
N SER A 9 -15.71 7.10 -5.25
CA SER A 9 -14.63 8.07 -5.35
C SER A 9 -14.57 8.89 -4.07
N TRP A 10 -13.35 9.20 -3.65
CA TRP A 10 -13.08 10.18 -2.61
C TRP A 10 -11.94 11.08 -3.07
N SER A 11 -12.04 12.36 -2.76
CA SER A 11 -11.00 13.33 -3.09
C SER A 11 -10.96 14.43 -2.03
N VAL A 12 -9.76 14.85 -1.68
CA VAL A 12 -9.49 15.94 -0.74
C VAL A 12 -8.40 16.85 -1.30
N GLY A 13 -8.43 18.12 -0.93
CA GLY A 13 -7.43 19.10 -1.34
C GLY A 13 -7.46 19.32 -2.84
N SER A 14 -6.33 19.05 -3.49
CA SER A 14 -6.17 19.14 -4.96
C SER A 14 -6.48 17.83 -5.70
N GLY A 15 -7.07 16.85 -5.02
CA GLY A 15 -7.43 15.56 -5.60
C GLY A 15 -8.60 15.63 -6.58
N VAL A 16 -8.49 14.88 -7.66
CA VAL A 16 -9.51 14.72 -8.70
C VAL A 16 -9.56 13.26 -9.13
N VAL A 17 -10.74 12.66 -9.07
CA VAL A 17 -11.03 11.37 -9.70
C VAL A 17 -11.86 11.61 -10.94
N SER A 18 -11.40 11.11 -12.09
CA SER A 18 -12.12 11.20 -13.36
C SER A 18 -12.20 9.84 -14.03
N PHE A 19 -13.28 9.61 -14.77
CA PHE A 19 -13.45 8.45 -15.64
C PHE A 19 -13.76 8.91 -17.05
N ALA A 20 -12.85 8.67 -17.98
CA ALA A 20 -12.97 9.05 -19.39
C ALA A 20 -12.30 7.99 -20.27
N ASP A 21 -12.85 7.72 -21.45
CA ASP A 21 -12.28 6.78 -22.42
C ASP A 21 -11.92 5.41 -21.80
N HIS A 22 -12.84 4.86 -20.99
CA HIS A 22 -12.65 3.61 -20.24
C HIS A 22 -11.50 3.60 -19.24
N THR A 23 -10.88 4.75 -18.99
CA THR A 23 -9.76 4.91 -18.07
C THR A 23 -10.23 5.67 -16.84
N LEU A 24 -9.99 5.08 -15.68
CA LEU A 24 -10.09 5.75 -14.40
C LEU A 24 -8.76 6.44 -14.11
N THR A 25 -8.80 7.70 -13.68
CA THR A 25 -7.62 8.44 -13.26
C THR A 25 -7.84 9.04 -11.89
N CYS A 26 -6.97 8.68 -10.94
CA CYS A 26 -6.81 9.41 -9.69
C CYS A 26 -5.67 10.39 -9.88
N ALA A 27 -5.91 11.69 -9.68
CA ALA A 27 -4.94 12.74 -9.90
C ALA A 27 -4.87 13.70 -8.72
N ILE A 28 -3.71 14.29 -8.49
CA ILE A 28 -3.52 15.43 -7.60
C ILE A 28 -2.86 16.56 -8.39
N ASP A 29 -3.44 17.75 -8.33
CA ASP A 29 -2.78 18.98 -8.81
C ASP A 29 -1.71 19.44 -7.80
N PRO A 30 -0.80 20.35 -8.21
CA PRO A 30 0.25 20.85 -7.32
C PRO A 30 -0.28 21.29 -5.94
N ALA A 31 0.37 20.81 -4.89
CA ALA A 31 0.00 21.06 -3.50
C ALA A 31 1.23 21.35 -2.65
N SER A 32 1.09 22.21 -1.64
CA SER A 32 2.17 22.48 -0.69
C SER A 32 2.32 21.34 0.33
N ALA A 33 3.43 21.32 1.06
CA ALA A 33 3.65 20.38 2.17
C ALA A 33 2.80 20.68 3.43
N GLN A 34 1.84 21.61 3.34
CA GLN A 34 0.90 21.96 4.42
C GLN A 34 -0.54 21.55 4.10
N GLN A 35 -0.82 21.15 2.86
CA GLN A 35 -2.15 20.77 2.41
C GLN A 35 -2.13 19.30 1.98
N TYR A 36 -2.94 18.48 2.66
CA TYR A 36 -3.15 17.11 2.23
C TYR A 36 -4.02 17.10 0.97
N SER A 37 -3.56 16.35 -0.02
CA SER A 37 -4.27 16.10 -1.26
C SER A 37 -4.28 14.61 -1.53
N ASP A 38 -5.46 14.08 -1.85
CA ASP A 38 -5.66 12.68 -2.19
C ASP A 38 -6.77 12.54 -3.21
N ALA A 39 -6.58 11.60 -4.14
CA ALA A 39 -7.61 11.09 -5.00
C ALA A 39 -7.59 9.57 -4.94
N GLN A 40 -8.73 8.97 -4.62
CA GLN A 40 -8.85 7.52 -4.51
C GLN A 40 -10.21 7.00 -4.97
N ILE A 41 -10.23 5.72 -5.30
CA ILE A 41 -11.44 4.91 -5.38
C ILE A 41 -11.40 3.76 -4.37
N THR A 42 -12.55 3.42 -3.83
CA THR A 42 -12.77 2.26 -2.97
C THR A 42 -14.04 1.51 -3.37
N ASP A 43 -14.28 0.34 -2.80
CA ASP A 43 -15.57 -0.37 -2.92
C ASP A 43 -16.25 -0.65 -1.57
N TYR A 44 -15.85 0.11 -0.56
CA TYR A 44 -16.38 0.02 0.79
C TYR A 44 -16.75 1.40 1.30
N GLN A 45 -17.70 1.41 2.23
CA GLN A 45 -18.09 2.56 3.04
C GLN A 45 -18.02 2.15 4.51
N GLU A 46 -17.57 3.05 5.38
CA GLU A 46 -17.52 2.81 6.84
C GLU A 46 -16.84 1.47 7.21
N ARG A 47 -15.83 1.07 6.42
CA ARG A 47 -15.07 -0.18 6.58
C ARG A 47 -15.90 -1.48 6.52
N ALA A 48 -17.03 -1.46 5.79
CA ALA A 48 -17.76 -2.67 5.42
C ALA A 48 -17.03 -3.44 4.30
N PHE A 49 -16.00 -4.20 4.70
CA PHE A 49 -15.14 -4.95 3.78
C PHE A 49 -15.78 -6.25 3.30
N SER A 50 -15.68 -6.55 2.00
CA SER A 50 -16.33 -7.71 1.37
C SER A 50 -15.36 -8.76 0.82
N TRP A 51 -14.08 -8.43 0.65
CA TRP A 51 -13.13 -9.33 -0.01
C TRP A 51 -12.40 -10.23 0.96
N SER A 52 -12.45 -11.52 0.70
CA SER A 52 -11.72 -12.55 1.44
C SER A 52 -11.12 -13.55 0.44
N PRO A 53 -9.99 -14.19 0.77
CA PRO A 53 -9.44 -15.23 -0.08
C PRO A 53 -10.38 -16.44 -0.17
N PRO A 54 -10.37 -17.21 -1.28
CA PRO A 54 -9.46 -17.08 -2.42
C PRO A 54 -10.01 -16.18 -3.53
N LEU A 55 -9.20 -15.23 -4.01
CA LEU A 55 -9.57 -14.32 -5.10
C LEU A 55 -8.36 -13.87 -5.92
N ARG A 56 -8.62 -13.30 -7.10
CA ARG A 56 -7.67 -12.64 -7.97
C ARG A 56 -8.10 -11.19 -8.20
N LEU A 57 -7.14 -10.28 -8.08
CA LEU A 57 -7.20 -8.91 -8.56
C LEU A 57 -6.34 -8.82 -9.83
N THR A 58 -6.90 -8.31 -10.91
CA THR A 58 -6.20 -7.98 -12.15
C THR A 58 -6.40 -6.50 -12.45
N VAL A 59 -5.29 -5.77 -12.57
CA VAL A 59 -5.27 -4.33 -12.82
C VAL A 59 -4.30 -4.04 -13.94
N ARG A 60 -4.69 -3.20 -14.90
CA ARG A 60 -3.72 -2.61 -15.82
C ARG A 60 -3.61 -1.13 -15.51
N ALA A 61 -2.40 -0.68 -15.20
CA ALA A 61 -2.16 0.63 -14.62
C ALA A 61 -0.81 1.23 -15.02
N TRP A 62 -0.75 2.56 -14.98
CA TRP A 62 0.46 3.36 -15.16
C TRP A 62 0.29 4.70 -14.45
N ALA A 63 1.40 5.40 -14.25
CA ALA A 63 1.46 6.70 -13.58
C ALA A 63 2.02 7.77 -14.51
N SER A 64 1.72 9.01 -14.16
CA SER A 64 2.25 10.21 -14.83
C SER A 64 3.79 10.32 -14.83
N HIS A 65 4.47 9.73 -13.85
CA HIS A 65 5.88 9.98 -13.56
C HIS A 65 6.60 8.67 -13.21
N SER A 66 7.91 8.67 -13.44
CA SER A 66 8.79 7.58 -13.02
C SER A 66 8.86 7.45 -11.50
N THR A 67 9.39 6.34 -11.00
CA THR A 67 9.58 6.12 -9.54
C THR A 67 10.48 7.17 -8.87
N GLN A 68 11.32 7.86 -9.63
CA GLN A 68 12.24 8.89 -9.17
C GLN A 68 11.55 10.26 -9.03
N GLU A 69 10.60 10.54 -9.90
CA GLU A 69 9.93 11.83 -10.02
C GLU A 69 8.64 11.87 -9.21
N LEU A 70 7.85 10.78 -9.23
CA LEU A 70 6.59 10.68 -8.52
C LEU A 70 6.78 10.96 -7.02
N LYS A 71 5.91 11.81 -6.44
CA LYS A 71 5.94 12.24 -5.04
C LYS A 71 4.70 11.78 -4.29
N GLY A 72 4.89 11.48 -3.00
CA GLY A 72 3.85 11.01 -2.09
C GLY A 72 3.70 9.49 -2.12
N THR A 73 2.48 9.00 -1.97
CA THR A 73 2.15 7.57 -2.11
C THR A 73 1.15 7.35 -3.23
N ALA A 74 1.19 6.16 -3.82
CA ALA A 74 0.23 5.72 -4.80
C ALA A 74 0.15 4.20 -4.78
N GLY A 75 -0.93 3.63 -5.30
CA GLY A 75 -1.00 2.19 -5.45
C GLY A 75 -2.41 1.67 -5.55
N PHE A 76 -2.52 0.35 -5.43
CA PHE A 76 -3.80 -0.35 -5.44
C PHE A 76 -3.68 -1.72 -4.80
N GLY A 77 -4.80 -2.22 -4.27
CA GLY A 77 -4.90 -3.55 -3.68
C GLY A 77 -5.96 -3.62 -2.60
N PHE A 78 -5.76 -4.55 -1.68
CA PHE A 78 -6.67 -4.80 -0.56
C PHE A 78 -6.10 -4.24 0.74
N TRP A 79 -6.88 -3.42 1.44
CA TRP A 79 -6.48 -2.71 2.65
C TRP A 79 -7.64 -2.66 3.67
N ASN A 80 -7.33 -2.60 4.96
CA ASN A 80 -8.33 -2.51 6.03
C ASN A 80 -8.53 -1.11 6.62
N GLU A 81 -7.96 -0.08 6.01
CA GLU A 81 -8.11 1.33 6.39
C GLU A 81 -7.99 1.58 7.91
N PRO A 82 -6.82 1.28 8.51
CA PRO A 82 -6.63 1.32 9.96
C PRO A 82 -6.72 2.74 10.54
N PHE A 83 -6.56 3.76 9.70
CA PHE A 83 -6.65 5.17 10.04
C PHE A 83 -7.78 5.80 9.22
N VAL A 84 -8.79 6.35 9.88
CA VAL A 84 -9.79 7.22 9.26
C VAL A 84 -9.67 8.58 9.94
N PRO A 85 -9.37 9.66 9.20
CA PRO A 85 -9.34 11.01 9.76
C PRO A 85 -10.67 11.35 10.46
N GLY A 86 -10.60 11.72 11.75
CA GLY A 86 -11.76 12.18 12.52
C GLY A 86 -12.56 11.09 13.27
N GLU A 87 -12.24 9.80 13.08
CA GLU A 87 -12.94 8.72 13.79
C GLU A 87 -12.42 8.53 15.22
N ARG A 88 -13.33 8.42 16.19
CA ARG A 88 -13.00 8.14 17.61
C ARG A 88 -13.02 6.63 17.85
N GLY A 89 -11.86 6.03 18.07
CA GLY A 89 -11.73 4.60 18.40
C GLY A 89 -10.28 4.16 18.58
N LEU A 90 -10.06 2.92 19.02
CA LEU A 90 -8.72 2.32 19.00
C LEU A 90 -8.29 2.13 17.53
N PRO A 91 -7.10 2.60 17.13
CA PRO A 91 -6.61 2.40 15.77
C PRO A 91 -6.55 0.89 15.48
N ARG A 92 -7.08 0.47 14.34
CA ARG A 92 -6.98 -0.94 13.91
C ARG A 92 -5.55 -1.23 13.49
N LEU A 93 -5.13 -2.48 13.65
CA LEU A 93 -3.82 -2.91 13.17
C LEU A 93 -3.86 -3.07 11.64
N PRO A 94 -2.87 -2.54 10.91
CA PRO A 94 -2.86 -2.56 9.44
C PRO A 94 -2.85 -3.98 8.89
N ARG A 95 -3.63 -4.20 7.83
CA ARG A 95 -3.64 -5.40 7.00
C ARG A 95 -3.71 -5.00 5.54
N ALA A 96 -2.78 -5.51 4.74
CA ALA A 96 -2.70 -5.20 3.30
C ALA A 96 -2.22 -6.38 2.47
N ALA A 97 -2.73 -6.44 1.24
CA ALA A 97 -2.05 -7.07 0.11
C ALA A 97 -2.18 -6.12 -1.09
N TRP A 98 -1.08 -5.52 -1.54
CA TRP A 98 -1.13 -4.42 -2.50
C TRP A 98 0.14 -4.28 -3.34
N PHE A 99 -0.01 -3.52 -4.42
CA PHE A 99 1.10 -2.83 -5.06
C PHE A 99 1.14 -1.41 -4.51
N PHE A 100 2.27 -1.01 -3.93
CA PHE A 100 2.42 0.23 -3.17
C PHE A 100 3.66 1.00 -3.62
N PHE A 101 3.48 2.28 -3.88
CA PHE A 101 4.52 3.26 -4.12
C PHE A 101 4.62 4.21 -2.93
N GLY A 102 5.85 4.53 -2.52
CA GLY A 102 6.10 5.69 -1.67
C GLY A 102 7.41 6.35 -2.06
N SER A 103 7.38 7.66 -2.34
CA SER A 103 8.60 8.43 -2.65
C SER A 103 9.35 8.80 -1.37
N PRO A 104 10.69 8.95 -1.39
CA PRO A 104 11.41 9.58 -0.27
C PRO A 104 10.76 10.92 0.16
N PRO A 105 10.64 11.21 1.47
CA PRO A 105 11.25 10.50 2.60
C PRO A 105 10.46 9.29 3.14
N ASN A 106 9.46 8.77 2.41
CA ASN A 106 8.75 7.55 2.83
C ASN A 106 9.75 6.42 3.15
N ASN A 107 9.55 5.74 4.27
CA ASN A 107 10.38 4.62 4.68
C ASN A 107 9.58 3.65 5.53
N MET A 108 8.87 2.76 4.84
CA MET A 108 8.16 1.62 5.41
C MET A 108 8.78 0.34 4.85
N ALA A 109 9.91 -0.08 5.42
CA ALA A 109 10.58 -1.31 5.04
C ALA A 109 10.00 -2.48 5.86
N LEU A 110 9.04 -3.21 5.28
CA LEU A 110 8.39 -4.35 5.92
C LEU A 110 9.17 -5.65 5.73
N ALA A 111 10.08 -5.70 4.75
CA ALA A 111 10.95 -6.84 4.52
C ALA A 111 12.44 -6.48 4.61
N LYS A 112 13.24 -7.36 5.21
CA LYS A 112 14.69 -7.22 5.27
C LYS A 112 15.29 -7.18 3.86
N GLY A 113 16.10 -6.15 3.58
CA GLY A 113 16.79 -6.01 2.29
C GLY A 113 15.98 -5.28 1.21
N VAL A 114 14.71 -4.95 1.48
CA VAL A 114 13.88 -4.15 0.58
C VAL A 114 13.86 -2.69 1.09
N PRO A 115 14.10 -1.69 0.22
CA PRO A 115 13.96 -0.28 0.61
C PRO A 115 12.55 0.07 1.10
N GLY A 116 12.45 1.03 2.01
CA GLY A 116 11.16 1.50 2.54
C GLY A 116 10.39 2.43 1.59
N TRP A 117 10.91 2.65 0.38
CA TRP A 117 10.37 3.51 -0.67
C TRP A 117 10.43 2.81 -2.03
N GLY A 118 9.88 3.45 -3.06
CA GLY A 118 9.77 2.93 -4.43
C GLY A 118 8.50 2.10 -4.64
N TRP A 119 8.38 1.52 -5.84
CA TRP A 119 7.27 0.65 -6.22
C TRP A 119 7.50 -0.78 -5.74
N LYS A 120 6.52 -1.35 -5.04
CA LYS A 120 6.68 -2.65 -4.37
C LYS A 120 5.40 -3.47 -4.42
N ALA A 121 5.55 -4.78 -4.57
CA ALA A 121 4.54 -5.73 -4.14
C ALA A 121 4.72 -5.97 -2.64
N ALA A 122 3.66 -5.83 -1.84
CA ALA A 122 3.78 -5.93 -0.39
C ALA A 122 2.56 -6.56 0.29
N THR A 123 2.81 -7.24 1.41
CA THR A 123 1.79 -7.76 2.31
C THR A 123 2.14 -7.44 3.77
N ILE A 124 1.12 -7.22 4.59
CA ILE A 124 1.23 -7.05 6.04
C ILE A 124 -0.05 -7.54 6.73
N ASP A 125 0.10 -8.10 7.92
CA ASP A 125 -0.97 -8.33 8.88
C ASP A 125 -0.44 -8.13 10.29
N ALA A 126 -0.54 -6.88 10.78
CA ALA A 126 -0.15 -6.54 12.13
C ALA A 126 -1.13 -7.07 13.19
N GLY A 127 -2.28 -7.65 12.81
CA GLY A 127 -3.22 -8.27 13.76
C GLY A 127 -2.83 -9.69 14.19
N ARG A 128 -1.63 -10.18 13.84
CA ARG A 128 -1.18 -11.54 14.15
C ARG A 128 -0.82 -11.66 15.64
N ILE A 129 -1.18 -12.80 16.24
CA ILE A 129 -0.88 -13.08 17.66
C ILE A 129 0.62 -12.92 17.94
N GLY A 130 1.48 -13.34 17.00
CA GLY A 130 2.92 -13.17 17.12
C GLY A 130 3.35 -11.72 17.25
N PHE A 131 2.73 -10.78 16.52
CA PHE A 131 3.00 -9.36 16.71
C PHE A 131 2.50 -8.86 18.05
N LEU A 132 1.27 -9.22 18.44
CA LEU A 132 0.67 -8.79 19.71
C LEU A 132 1.52 -9.22 20.93
N LEU A 133 2.11 -10.42 20.88
CA LEU A 133 3.02 -10.91 21.93
C LEU A 133 4.35 -10.13 21.99
N LEU A 134 4.78 -9.53 20.88
CA LEU A 134 5.99 -8.71 20.83
C LEU A 134 5.76 -7.25 21.21
N VAL A 135 4.51 -6.75 21.18
CA VAL A 135 4.19 -5.35 21.49
C VAL A 135 4.77 -4.88 22.84
N PRO A 136 4.65 -5.62 23.96
CA PRO A 136 5.23 -5.20 25.23
C PRO A 136 6.76 -5.05 25.20
N LEU A 137 7.44 -5.77 24.29
CA LEU A 137 8.89 -5.74 24.13
C LEU A 137 9.35 -4.75 23.05
N ALA A 138 8.42 -4.10 22.34
CA ALA A 138 8.74 -3.22 21.22
C ALA A 138 9.72 -2.08 21.57
N PRO A 139 9.60 -1.37 22.71
CA PRO A 139 10.55 -0.31 23.06
C PRO A 139 12.00 -0.81 23.16
N LEU A 140 12.19 -1.97 23.81
CA LEU A 140 13.50 -2.60 23.90
C LEU A 140 13.96 -3.09 22.53
N GLY A 141 13.07 -3.72 21.76
CA GLY A 141 13.34 -4.17 20.40
C GLY A 141 13.85 -3.03 19.50
N PHE A 142 13.21 -1.86 19.55
CA PHE A 142 13.61 -0.67 18.79
C PHE A 142 15.03 -0.23 19.12
N LEU A 143 15.40 -0.20 20.40
CA LEU A 143 16.75 0.14 20.84
C LEU A 143 17.78 -0.88 20.36
N LEU A 144 17.49 -2.18 20.53
CA LEU A 144 18.39 -3.26 20.09
C LEU A 144 18.59 -3.24 18.57
N MET A 145 17.55 -2.95 17.79
CA MET A 145 17.61 -2.90 16.33
C MET A 145 18.40 -1.69 15.78
N ARG A 146 18.85 -0.76 16.62
CA ARG A 146 19.83 0.28 16.24
C ARG A 146 21.24 -0.30 16.10
N ILE A 147 21.52 -1.45 16.72
CA ILE A 147 22.80 -2.15 16.59
C ILE A 147 22.74 -3.04 15.33
N PRO A 148 23.62 -2.85 14.32
CA PRO A 148 23.51 -3.55 13.04
C PRO A 148 23.54 -5.08 13.14
N ALA A 149 24.31 -5.63 14.08
CA ALA A 149 24.34 -7.07 14.32
C ALA A 149 22.98 -7.57 14.82
N LEU A 150 22.42 -6.93 15.85
CA LEU A 150 21.13 -7.32 16.42
C LEU A 150 19.98 -7.11 15.43
N TYR A 151 20.00 -6.05 14.62
CA TYR A 151 19.04 -5.86 13.53
C TYR A 151 19.00 -7.07 12.59
N ARG A 152 20.16 -7.58 12.17
CA ARG A 152 20.23 -8.74 11.25
C ARG A 152 19.56 -9.99 11.84
N TRP A 153 19.60 -10.16 13.16
CA TRP A 153 19.04 -11.29 13.89
C TRP A 153 17.57 -11.10 14.31
N LEU A 154 17.22 -9.93 14.84
CA LEU A 154 15.90 -9.65 15.41
C LEU A 154 14.88 -9.27 14.34
N TRP A 155 15.28 -8.56 13.29
CA TRP A 155 14.31 -8.06 12.31
C TRP A 155 13.51 -9.17 11.61
N PRO A 156 14.10 -10.31 11.20
CA PRO A 156 13.32 -11.44 10.66
C PRO A 156 12.21 -11.95 11.60
N VAL A 157 12.39 -11.83 12.93
CA VAL A 157 11.34 -12.19 13.90
C VAL A 157 10.19 -11.19 13.84
N GLY A 158 10.48 -9.89 13.88
CA GLY A 158 9.48 -8.83 13.75
C GLY A 158 8.73 -8.89 12.43
N GLN A 159 9.45 -9.06 11.32
CA GLN A 159 8.90 -9.23 9.98
C GLN A 159 7.90 -10.41 9.93
N ARG A 160 8.27 -11.58 10.44
CA ARG A 160 7.34 -12.74 10.50
C ARG A 160 6.15 -12.47 11.41
N ALA A 161 6.37 -11.75 12.51
CA ALA A 161 5.32 -11.43 13.46
C ALA A 161 4.23 -10.54 12.83
N ILE A 162 4.59 -9.57 11.99
CA ILE A 162 3.64 -8.73 11.24
C ILE A 162 3.21 -9.32 9.91
N GLY A 163 3.63 -10.55 9.56
CA GLY A 163 3.38 -11.12 8.23
C GLY A 163 3.95 -10.29 7.08
N GLY A 164 4.99 -9.50 7.35
CA GLY A 164 5.61 -8.57 6.42
C GLY A 164 6.35 -9.31 5.31
N SER A 165 6.03 -8.97 4.06
CA SER A 165 6.71 -9.51 2.89
C SER A 165 6.64 -8.50 1.77
N GLU A 166 7.77 -8.25 1.12
CA GLU A 166 7.86 -7.25 0.05
C GLU A 166 8.83 -7.72 -1.03
N ALA A 167 8.60 -7.27 -2.26
CA ALA A 167 9.57 -7.25 -3.33
C ALA A 167 9.53 -5.88 -4.01
N ARG A 168 10.71 -5.29 -4.25
CA ARG A 168 10.82 -4.09 -5.06
C ARG A 168 10.59 -4.46 -6.52
N LEU A 169 9.79 -3.64 -7.19
CA LEU A 169 9.50 -3.76 -8.61
C LEU A 169 10.36 -2.75 -9.36
N ASP A 170 11.03 -3.21 -10.40
CA ASP A 170 11.88 -2.39 -11.27
C ASP A 170 11.25 -2.34 -12.67
N VAL A 171 10.07 -1.71 -12.72
CA VAL A 171 9.30 -1.47 -13.94
C VAL A 171 9.18 0.03 -14.17
N ASP A 172 9.03 0.43 -15.42
CA ASP A 172 8.79 1.82 -15.77
C ASP A 172 7.33 2.17 -15.47
N LEU A 173 7.09 2.84 -14.34
CA LEU A 173 5.75 3.26 -13.93
C LEU A 173 5.05 4.16 -14.95
N THR A 174 5.76 4.77 -15.90
CA THR A 174 5.14 5.61 -16.95
C THR A 174 4.48 4.78 -18.05
N GLN A 175 4.75 3.47 -18.11
CA GLN A 175 4.19 2.54 -19.08
C GLN A 175 3.03 1.72 -18.49
N PRO A 176 2.00 1.40 -19.29
CA PRO A 176 0.95 0.46 -18.89
C PRO A 176 1.52 -0.93 -18.62
N HIS A 177 1.30 -1.44 -17.41
CA HIS A 177 1.69 -2.79 -16.98
C HIS A 177 0.47 -3.58 -16.50
N ASP A 178 0.46 -4.88 -16.75
CA ASP A 178 -0.56 -5.81 -16.25
C ASP A 178 -0.14 -6.36 -14.88
N TYR A 179 -0.85 -5.96 -13.83
CA TYR A 179 -0.62 -6.38 -12.46
C TYR A 179 -1.63 -7.44 -12.05
N GLU A 180 -1.14 -8.53 -11.46
CA GLU A 180 -1.99 -9.54 -10.84
C GLU A 180 -1.61 -9.74 -9.38
N LEU A 181 -2.64 -9.88 -8.54
CA LEU A 181 -2.53 -10.29 -7.15
C LEU A 181 -3.51 -11.44 -6.92
N GLU A 182 -2.98 -12.64 -6.75
CA GLU A 182 -3.76 -13.80 -6.29
C GLU A 182 -3.66 -13.91 -4.78
N TRP A 183 -4.78 -13.69 -4.11
CA TRP A 183 -4.88 -13.79 -2.67
C TRP A 183 -5.43 -15.18 -2.31
N HIS A 184 -4.55 -16.06 -1.83
CA HIS A 184 -4.88 -17.39 -1.34
C HIS A 184 -5.03 -17.36 0.19
N THR A 185 -5.60 -18.41 0.79
CA THR A 185 -5.78 -18.50 2.25
C THR A 185 -4.46 -18.50 3.02
N ASN A 186 -3.35 -18.97 2.41
CA ASN A 186 -2.05 -19.10 3.07
C ASN A 186 -0.91 -18.28 2.46
N ARG A 187 -1.10 -17.70 1.28
CA ARG A 187 -0.07 -16.94 0.55
C ARG A 187 -0.70 -15.88 -0.34
N VAL A 188 0.12 -14.95 -0.82
CA VAL A 188 -0.26 -14.01 -1.88
C VAL A 188 0.77 -14.11 -3.00
N ILE A 189 0.32 -14.28 -4.24
CA ILE A 189 1.18 -14.34 -5.43
C ILE A 189 1.00 -13.05 -6.20
N PHE A 190 2.11 -12.38 -6.52
CA PHE A 190 2.11 -11.16 -7.31
C PHE A 190 2.75 -11.43 -8.67
N ARG A 191 2.12 -10.93 -9.73
CA ARG A 191 2.68 -10.92 -11.08
C ARG A 191 2.64 -9.53 -11.69
N VAL A 192 3.61 -9.26 -12.56
CA VAL A 192 3.64 -8.10 -13.43
C VAL A 192 3.95 -8.61 -14.84
N ASP A 193 3.12 -8.25 -15.81
CA ASP A 193 3.20 -8.69 -17.21
C ASP A 193 3.34 -10.21 -17.34
N GLY A 194 2.51 -10.94 -16.57
CA GLY A 194 2.52 -12.41 -16.51
C GLY A 194 3.70 -13.03 -15.74
N THR A 195 4.70 -12.25 -15.34
CA THR A 195 5.88 -12.75 -14.62
C THR A 195 5.64 -12.71 -13.13
N GLN A 196 5.87 -13.85 -12.44
CA GLN A 196 5.79 -13.88 -10.98
C GLN A 196 6.95 -13.11 -10.36
N VAL A 197 6.64 -11.96 -9.76
CA VAL A 197 7.62 -11.07 -9.13
C VAL A 197 7.79 -11.33 -7.63
N HIS A 198 6.76 -11.90 -6.98
CA HIS A 198 6.80 -12.14 -5.54
C HIS A 198 5.81 -13.22 -5.10
N VAL A 199 6.16 -13.94 -4.03
CA VAL A 199 5.25 -14.82 -3.29
C VAL A 199 5.41 -14.52 -1.81
N SER A 200 4.36 -14.00 -1.19
CA SER A 200 4.34 -13.80 0.26
C SER A 200 4.07 -15.13 0.96
N PRO A 201 4.88 -15.53 1.96
CA PRO A 201 4.65 -16.74 2.74
C PRO A 201 3.49 -16.62 3.74
N HIS A 202 2.86 -15.45 3.83
CA HIS A 202 1.72 -15.21 4.69
C HIS A 202 0.62 -14.50 3.91
N SER A 203 -0.62 -14.82 4.27
CA SER A 203 -1.81 -14.16 3.75
C SER A 203 -2.41 -13.26 4.81
N PRO A 204 -2.75 -11.99 4.49
CA PRO A 204 -3.54 -11.15 5.38
C PRO A 204 -4.87 -11.84 5.73
N ARG A 205 -5.32 -11.67 6.97
CA ARG A 205 -6.55 -12.31 7.47
C ARG A 205 -7.73 -11.35 7.53
N GLY A 206 -8.91 -11.93 7.42
CA GLY A 206 -10.19 -11.22 7.53
C GLY A 206 -10.53 -10.46 6.25
N PRO A 207 -11.74 -9.89 6.20
CA PRO A 207 -12.18 -9.17 5.02
C PRO A 207 -11.40 -7.86 4.85
N LEU A 208 -11.04 -7.54 3.62
CA LEU A 208 -10.38 -6.30 3.21
C LEU A 208 -11.21 -5.59 2.12
N GLY A 209 -10.97 -4.29 1.96
CA GLY A 209 -11.59 -3.48 0.91
C GLY A 209 -10.61 -3.19 -0.20
N PHE A 210 -11.09 -3.05 -1.44
CA PHE A 210 -10.25 -2.59 -2.53
C PHE A 210 -10.03 -1.08 -2.40
N ILE A 211 -8.80 -0.64 -2.69
CA ILE A 211 -8.45 0.76 -2.84
C ILE A 211 -7.51 0.93 -4.02
N ALA A 212 -7.65 2.02 -4.76
CA ALA A 212 -6.63 2.56 -5.66
C ALA A 212 -6.51 4.07 -5.42
N TRP A 213 -5.30 4.59 -5.27
CA TRP A 213 -5.11 5.98 -4.83
C TRP A 213 -3.81 6.62 -5.32
N ILE A 214 -3.78 7.95 -5.22
CA ILE A 214 -2.56 8.77 -5.20
C ILE A 214 -2.75 9.94 -4.22
N ASP A 215 -1.73 10.20 -3.42
CA ASP A 215 -1.70 11.32 -2.49
C ASP A 215 -0.32 11.95 -2.37
N ASN A 216 -0.23 13.04 -1.61
CA ASN A 216 1.03 13.70 -1.29
C ASN A 216 1.58 13.37 0.10
N GLN A 217 1.23 12.22 0.69
CA GLN A 217 1.66 11.89 2.06
C GLN A 217 2.95 11.05 2.08
N TYR A 218 3.58 10.95 3.25
CA TYR A 218 4.62 9.96 3.52
C TYR A 218 4.56 9.45 4.95
N ALA A 219 5.08 8.24 5.13
CA ALA A 219 5.29 7.65 6.45
C ALA A 219 6.71 7.08 6.56
N VAL A 220 7.36 7.35 7.69
CA VAL A 220 8.58 6.69 8.14
C VAL A 220 8.19 5.82 9.31
N VAL A 221 8.31 4.51 9.15
CA VAL A 221 8.05 3.51 10.18
C VAL A 221 9.15 2.47 10.10
N THR A 222 10.17 2.61 10.95
CA THR A 222 11.33 1.71 10.90
C THR A 222 11.42 0.80 12.13
N PRO A 223 12.01 -0.40 11.99
CA PRO A 223 12.27 -1.28 13.12
C PRO A 223 13.16 -0.67 14.21
N GLN A 224 13.83 0.46 13.96
CA GLN A 224 14.65 1.16 14.96
C GLN A 224 13.84 2.12 15.85
N GLY A 225 12.51 2.15 15.67
CA GLY A 225 11.60 3.04 16.38
C GLY A 225 11.63 4.47 15.85
N ARG A 226 11.90 4.66 14.56
CA ARG A 226 11.71 5.97 13.90
C ARG A 226 10.30 6.04 13.35
N PHE A 227 9.55 7.02 13.82
CA PHE A 227 8.19 7.32 13.38
C PHE A 227 8.14 8.77 12.92
N ASN A 228 7.74 9.00 11.68
CA ASN A 228 7.49 10.34 11.16
C ASN A 228 6.39 10.27 10.11
N PHE A 229 5.53 11.27 10.08
CA PHE A 229 4.43 11.37 9.12
C PHE A 229 4.35 12.81 8.65
N GLY A 230 4.02 13.01 7.39
CA GLY A 230 3.86 14.35 6.87
C GLY A 230 3.46 14.35 5.42
N LEU A 231 3.54 15.53 4.84
CA LEU A 231 3.17 15.79 3.46
C LEU A 231 4.41 16.23 2.68
N ILE A 232 4.39 15.94 1.38
CA ILE A 232 5.41 16.35 0.41
C ILE A 232 4.75 17.35 -0.53
N ALA A 233 5.48 18.41 -0.87
CA ALA A 233 5.03 19.34 -1.88
C ALA A 233 5.09 18.69 -3.28
N THR A 234 4.06 18.88 -4.08
CA THR A 234 3.99 18.45 -5.48
C THR A 234 3.99 19.70 -6.35
N THR A 235 4.90 19.77 -7.34
CA THR A 235 5.06 20.95 -8.20
C THR A 235 4.35 20.81 -9.53
N GLU A 236 4.03 19.57 -9.92
CA GLU A 236 3.36 19.22 -11.17
C GLU A 236 2.15 18.35 -10.85
N ARG A 237 1.19 18.30 -11.78
CA ARG A 237 0.05 17.40 -11.68
C ARG A 237 0.55 15.97 -11.80
N GLN A 238 0.19 15.12 -10.85
CA GLN A 238 0.55 13.71 -10.84
C GLN A 238 -0.71 12.85 -10.81
N TRP A 239 -0.66 11.68 -11.43
CA TRP A 239 -1.78 10.77 -11.49
C TRP A 239 -1.36 9.31 -11.57
N LEU A 240 -2.31 8.45 -11.18
CA LEU A 240 -2.32 7.00 -11.38
C LEU A 240 -3.58 6.66 -12.21
N ALA A 241 -3.39 6.00 -13.33
CA ALA A 241 -4.45 5.63 -14.27
C ALA A 241 -4.63 4.10 -14.29
N LEU A 242 -5.88 3.66 -14.40
CA LEU A 242 -6.30 2.27 -14.54
C LEU A 242 -7.29 2.15 -15.71
N ASP A 243 -6.99 1.34 -16.72
CA ASP A 243 -7.93 1.01 -17.82
C ASP A 243 -8.57 -0.38 -17.64
N ARG A 244 -8.01 -1.22 -16.76
CA ARG A 244 -8.58 -2.51 -16.37
C ARG A 244 -8.57 -2.68 -14.85
N LEU A 245 -9.69 -3.13 -14.30
CA LEU A 245 -9.84 -3.50 -12.89
C LEU A 245 -10.88 -4.61 -12.76
N GLU A 246 -10.40 -5.80 -12.42
CA GLU A 246 -11.20 -7.01 -12.23
C GLU A 246 -10.87 -7.64 -10.88
N ILE A 247 -11.91 -7.99 -10.14
CA ILE A 247 -11.81 -8.75 -8.89
C ILE A 247 -12.75 -9.92 -9.03
N GLN A 248 -12.20 -11.13 -8.94
CA GLN A 248 -12.95 -12.37 -9.14
C GLN A 248 -12.51 -13.45 -8.14
N PRO A 249 -13.41 -14.36 -7.74
CA PRO A 249 -13.01 -15.59 -7.05
C PRO A 249 -11.99 -16.38 -7.87
N LEU A 250 -11.13 -17.14 -7.17
CA LEU A 250 -10.21 -18.11 -7.78
C LEU A 250 -10.87 -19.48 -7.96
#